data_AF-A0A6P1AKV3-F1
#
_entry.id   AF-A0A6P1AKV3-F1
#
_cell.length_a   1.000
_cell.length_b   1.000
_cell.length_c   1.000
_cell.angle_alpha   90.00
_cell.angle_beta   90.00
_cell.angle_gamma   90.00
#
_symmetry.space_group_name_H-M   'P 1'
#
loop_
_entity.id
_entity.type
_entity.pdbx_description
1 polymer ?
#
loop_
_entity_poly.entity_id
_entity_poly.type
_entity_poly.pdbx_seq_one_letter_code
_entity_poly.pdbx_strand_id
1 'polypeptide(L)'
;MKPSEAWKDGSYKIPHLVAEANERLTQIGKYGSTAKLVIKNRTLQIQFSHPTLLGSNGKAKRMSVTNSWGGANQAINTRHLVEAESVATKITQALTSGTYSDEWKDELIGRKPKQRQQSPAVQSVKEVKDKVTFHDAWEVINNDWEGRKDKLKNPHNSFVKNFRLFEIWKGNENEITLKSLQQWAEDTGIQNSVKELHFGVLSRVLPLLELPAKFTIWVEKERRNFTIKKNKDYLPNDKEIETTWEKIWNKDVINPFRKIDGINNSRNLRLYGILAIYGLRIHEAFSIMNWDSPVIIRNGEFIVINNDDEDDPTETIKYQGNDRLIPAINDPNNTEKILVIEKGKTGKRLALPFMPKGKNWFETFDLVNQPFNEVLPQNKEPLKKTKAGYRGSQSFITWLGRRNIAFTSHKLRHATNIRMHQAGLNHLAIANSLGHTVAMNQSTYLRYQGQESKLEGLQSALNDLRGKQNEIDTLKAELAAAKAEIERLKLQLQRYELEENYQRGKM
;
A
#
# COMPACT_ATOMS: atom_id res chain seq x y z
N MET A 1 -37.59 -25.33 -22.94
CA MET A 1 -37.03 -26.08 -21.79
C MET A 1 -37.92 -25.84 -20.59
N LYS A 2 -38.37 -26.90 -19.91
CA LYS A 2 -39.25 -26.80 -18.72
C LYS A 2 -38.43 -26.24 -17.54
N PRO A 3 -39.01 -25.37 -16.68
CA PRO A 3 -38.31 -24.91 -15.48
C PRO A 3 -38.17 -26.08 -14.51
N SER A 4 -36.93 -26.54 -14.29
CA SER A 4 -36.62 -27.53 -13.28
C SER A 4 -36.71 -26.89 -11.88
N GLU A 5 -37.53 -27.49 -11.03
CA GLU A 5 -37.55 -27.39 -9.56
C GLU A 5 -37.53 -25.97 -8.96
N ALA A 6 -38.73 -25.46 -8.71
CA ALA A 6 -38.97 -24.22 -7.99
C ALA A 6 -38.58 -24.34 -6.50
N TRP A 7 -37.56 -23.60 -6.08
CA TRP A 7 -37.18 -23.41 -4.68
C TRP A 7 -38.21 -22.46 -4.02
N LYS A 8 -38.85 -22.93 -2.93
CA LYS A 8 -40.09 -22.36 -2.35
C LYS A 8 -39.98 -20.99 -1.65
N ASP A 9 -38.83 -20.33 -1.63
CA ASP A 9 -38.66 -19.08 -0.87
C ASP A 9 -38.78 -17.78 -1.69
N GLY A 10 -39.05 -17.86 -3.00
CA GLY A 10 -39.20 -16.69 -3.88
C GLY A 10 -37.92 -15.84 -4.00
N SER A 11 -36.80 -16.30 -3.43
CA SER A 11 -35.53 -15.59 -3.45
C SER A 11 -34.66 -16.13 -4.58
N TYR A 12 -34.96 -15.71 -5.82
CA TYR A 12 -33.92 -15.75 -6.84
C TYR A 12 -32.73 -14.96 -6.30
N LYS A 13 -31.58 -15.62 -6.10
CA LYS A 13 -30.31 -14.90 -5.92
C LYS A 13 -30.12 -14.10 -7.21
N ILE A 14 -30.44 -12.81 -7.17
CA ILE A 14 -30.28 -11.83 -8.27
C ILE A 14 -28.99 -12.07 -9.11
N PRO A 15 -27.83 -12.45 -8.53
CA PRO A 15 -26.65 -12.84 -9.33
C PRO A 15 -26.87 -13.96 -10.35
N HIS A 16 -27.67 -14.97 -10.05
CA HIS A 16 -27.99 -16.09 -10.96
C HIS A 16 -28.80 -15.61 -12.15
N LEU A 17 -29.86 -14.84 -11.91
CA LEU A 17 -30.67 -14.25 -12.98
C LEU A 17 -29.87 -13.30 -13.86
N VAL A 18 -28.92 -12.55 -13.27
CA VAL A 18 -27.98 -11.73 -14.04
C VAL A 18 -27.06 -12.60 -14.91
N ALA A 19 -26.63 -13.77 -14.42
CA ALA A 19 -25.81 -14.69 -15.20
C ALA A 19 -26.60 -15.26 -16.40
N GLU A 20 -27.82 -15.74 -16.17
CA GLU A 20 -28.70 -16.23 -17.25
C GLU A 20 -29.04 -15.14 -18.28
N ALA A 21 -29.36 -13.93 -17.83
CA ALA A 21 -29.62 -12.80 -18.73
C ALA A 21 -28.38 -12.45 -19.56
N ASN A 22 -27.19 -12.53 -18.98
CA ASN A 22 -25.93 -12.33 -19.72
C ASN A 22 -25.69 -13.42 -20.77
N GLU A 23 -26.08 -14.66 -20.50
CA GLU A 23 -25.98 -15.74 -21.48
C GLU A 23 -26.89 -15.47 -22.69
N ARG A 24 -28.14 -15.06 -22.45
CA ARG A 24 -29.07 -14.65 -23.52
C ARG A 24 -28.57 -13.44 -24.30
N LEU A 25 -28.08 -12.41 -23.63
CA LEU A 25 -27.50 -11.22 -24.28
C LEU A 25 -26.26 -11.57 -25.13
N THR A 26 -25.49 -12.57 -24.73
CA THR A 26 -24.34 -13.05 -25.51
C THR A 26 -24.80 -13.70 -26.82
N GLN A 27 -25.92 -14.43 -26.82
CA GLN A 27 -26.48 -15.06 -28.03
C GLN A 27 -27.05 -14.03 -29.02
N ILE A 28 -27.51 -12.87 -28.53
CA ILE A 28 -28.01 -11.77 -29.36
C ILE A 28 -26.86 -11.00 -30.04
N GLY A 29 -25.70 -10.94 -29.39
CA GLY A 29 -24.52 -10.26 -29.91
C GLY A 29 -23.98 -10.89 -31.20
N LYS A 30 -23.82 -10.08 -32.25
CA LYS A 30 -23.11 -10.45 -33.49
C LYS A 30 -21.95 -9.49 -33.75
N TYR A 31 -20.93 -9.93 -34.49
CA TYR A 31 -19.80 -9.11 -34.93
C TYR A 31 -18.98 -8.42 -33.81
N GLY A 32 -18.81 -9.11 -32.66
CA GLY A 32 -18.04 -8.60 -31.52
C GLY A 32 -18.79 -7.62 -30.61
N SER A 33 -20.07 -7.37 -30.90
CA SER A 33 -20.95 -6.50 -30.13
C SER A 33 -21.59 -7.27 -29.00
N THR A 34 -21.20 -6.99 -27.75
CA THR A 34 -21.72 -7.70 -26.57
C THR A 34 -22.24 -6.73 -25.53
N ALA A 35 -23.43 -7.01 -25.02
CA ALA A 35 -24.02 -6.33 -23.86
C ALA A 35 -23.89 -7.22 -22.62
N LYS A 36 -23.57 -6.61 -21.47
CA LYS A 36 -23.47 -7.30 -20.19
C LYS A 36 -24.15 -6.51 -19.08
N LEU A 37 -24.99 -7.17 -18.31
CA LEU A 37 -25.56 -6.68 -17.05
C LEU A 37 -24.54 -6.88 -15.91
N VAL A 38 -24.29 -5.82 -15.15
CA VAL A 38 -23.37 -5.80 -14.00
C VAL A 38 -24.05 -5.10 -12.84
N ILE A 39 -24.05 -5.74 -11.67
CA ILE A 39 -24.52 -5.12 -10.43
C ILE A 39 -23.37 -4.32 -9.82
N LYS A 40 -23.57 -3.02 -9.59
CA LYS A 40 -22.59 -2.15 -8.93
C LYS A 40 -23.30 -1.28 -7.91
N ASN A 41 -22.84 -1.30 -6.65
CA ASN A 41 -23.40 -0.48 -5.56
C ASN A 41 -24.94 -0.59 -5.44
N ARG A 42 -25.49 -1.81 -5.55
CA ARG A 42 -26.95 -2.10 -5.54
C ARG A 42 -27.74 -1.56 -6.75
N THR A 43 -27.08 -0.98 -7.75
CA THR A 43 -27.69 -0.59 -9.02
C THR A 43 -27.37 -1.60 -10.12
N LEU A 44 -28.31 -1.82 -11.03
CA LEU A 44 -28.09 -2.63 -12.23
C LEU A 44 -27.57 -1.74 -13.37
N GLN A 45 -26.41 -2.08 -13.95
CA GLN A 45 -25.79 -1.34 -15.05
C GLN A 45 -25.68 -2.23 -16.29
N ILE A 46 -25.94 -1.65 -17.47
CA ILE A 46 -25.66 -2.30 -18.75
C ILE A 46 -24.31 -1.80 -19.26
N GLN A 47 -23.44 -2.70 -19.68
CA GLN A 47 -22.16 -2.41 -20.29
C GLN A 47 -22.13 -2.94 -21.71
N PHE A 48 -21.75 -2.10 -22.67
CA PHE A 48 -21.60 -2.47 -24.08
C PHE A 48 -20.13 -2.47 -24.48
N SER A 49 -19.76 -3.45 -25.29
CA SER A 49 -18.51 -3.46 -26.06
C SER A 49 -18.87 -3.56 -27.54
N HIS A 50 -18.51 -2.56 -28.34
CA HIS A 50 -18.76 -2.53 -29.78
C HIS A 50 -17.50 -2.03 -30.51
N PRO A 51 -17.07 -2.66 -31.63
CA PRO A 51 -15.85 -2.26 -32.35
C PRO A 51 -15.88 -0.82 -32.89
N THR A 52 -17.04 -0.35 -33.35
CA THR A 52 -17.21 0.99 -33.93
C THR A 52 -17.29 2.12 -32.90
N LEU A 53 -17.55 1.80 -31.62
CA LEU A 53 -17.47 2.77 -30.56
C LEU A 53 -16.00 2.94 -30.20
N LEU A 54 -15.27 3.82 -30.86
CA LEU A 54 -13.87 4.08 -30.52
C LEU A 54 -13.77 5.16 -29.45
N GLY A 55 -12.92 4.93 -28.46
CA GLY A 55 -12.55 5.94 -27.48
C GLY A 55 -11.53 6.91 -28.09
N SER A 56 -11.24 8.00 -27.38
CA SER A 56 -10.14 8.93 -27.73
C SER A 56 -8.75 8.26 -27.78
N ASN A 57 -8.67 6.99 -27.38
CA ASN A 57 -7.48 6.13 -27.40
C ASN A 57 -7.46 5.12 -28.57
N GLY A 58 -8.39 5.19 -29.53
CA GLY A 58 -8.48 4.26 -30.67
C GLY A 58 -8.84 2.83 -30.30
N LYS A 59 -9.20 2.56 -29.05
CA LYS A 59 -9.70 1.25 -28.58
C LYS A 59 -11.22 1.28 -28.48
N ALA A 60 -11.85 0.11 -28.55
CA ALA A 60 -13.29 -0.03 -28.30
C ALA A 60 -13.66 0.61 -26.93
N LYS A 61 -14.39 1.72 -26.97
CA LYS A 61 -15.01 2.45 -25.88
C LYS A 61 -16.07 1.56 -25.26
N ARG A 62 -15.90 1.25 -23.97
CA ARG A 62 -16.97 0.65 -23.18
C ARG A 62 -18.00 1.71 -22.85
N MET A 63 -19.21 1.54 -23.37
CA MET A 63 -20.34 2.38 -23.00
C MET A 63 -21.03 1.76 -21.79
N SER A 64 -21.38 2.56 -20.79
CA SER A 64 -22.23 2.10 -19.69
C SER A 64 -23.51 2.90 -19.66
N VAL A 65 -24.63 2.18 -19.67
CA VAL A 65 -25.96 2.74 -19.49
C VAL A 65 -26.41 2.38 -18.09
N THR A 66 -26.66 3.41 -17.29
CA THR A 66 -27.23 3.27 -15.95
C THR A 66 -28.58 3.97 -15.97
N ASN A 67 -29.65 3.19 -15.95
CA ASN A 67 -30.95 3.69 -15.56
C ASN A 67 -31.15 3.43 -14.05
N SER A 68 -32.11 4.09 -13.41
CA SER A 68 -32.42 3.93 -11.98
C SER A 68 -33.10 2.59 -11.66
N TRP A 69 -32.60 1.49 -12.23
CA TRP A 69 -33.03 0.13 -11.89
C TRP A 69 -32.43 -0.27 -10.54
N GLY A 70 -33.25 -0.14 -9.50
CA GLY A 70 -32.82 -0.30 -8.11
C GLY A 70 -32.02 0.92 -7.62
N GLY A 71 -32.71 2.06 -7.45
CA GLY A 71 -32.11 3.26 -6.85
C GLY A 71 -31.50 2.99 -5.46
N ALA A 72 -30.80 3.97 -4.87
CA ALA A 72 -30.04 3.80 -3.63
C ALA A 72 -30.80 3.12 -2.47
N ASN A 73 -32.14 3.17 -2.49
CA ASN A 73 -33.04 2.61 -1.49
C ASN A 73 -34.02 1.53 -2.01
N GLN A 74 -33.91 1.07 -3.26
CA GLN A 74 -34.78 0.03 -3.82
C GLN A 74 -33.99 -1.24 -4.16
N ALA A 75 -34.47 -2.40 -3.69
CA ALA A 75 -33.88 -3.67 -4.05
C ALA A 75 -34.09 -3.96 -5.56
N ILE A 76 -33.05 -4.50 -6.21
CA ILE A 76 -33.19 -5.02 -7.58
C ILE A 76 -34.16 -6.20 -7.53
N ASN A 77 -35.13 -6.23 -8.43
CA ASN A 77 -36.10 -7.32 -8.56
C ASN A 77 -36.08 -7.87 -9.99
N THR A 78 -36.86 -8.91 -10.25
CA THR A 78 -36.95 -9.57 -11.56
C THR A 78 -37.43 -8.63 -12.67
N ARG A 79 -38.36 -7.72 -12.37
CA ARG A 79 -38.83 -6.71 -13.33
C ARG A 79 -37.70 -5.79 -13.81
N HIS A 80 -36.87 -5.31 -12.88
CA HIS A 80 -35.70 -4.49 -13.22
C HIS A 80 -34.71 -5.22 -14.15
N LEU A 81 -34.56 -6.54 -13.99
CA LEU A 81 -33.71 -7.37 -14.87
C LEU A 81 -34.29 -7.50 -16.28
N VAL A 82 -35.60 -7.75 -16.39
CA VAL A 82 -36.30 -7.85 -17.68
C VAL A 82 -36.24 -6.53 -18.45
N GLU A 83 -36.45 -5.40 -17.75
CA GLU A 83 -36.34 -4.06 -18.37
C GLU A 83 -34.91 -3.77 -18.84
N ALA A 84 -33.90 -4.08 -18.02
CA ALA A 84 -32.50 -3.88 -18.40
C ALA A 84 -32.08 -4.78 -19.58
N GLU A 85 -32.54 -6.03 -19.61
CA GLU A 85 -32.31 -6.96 -20.72
C GLU A 85 -32.99 -6.48 -22.02
N SER A 86 -34.21 -5.95 -21.92
CA SER A 86 -34.92 -5.37 -23.06
C SER A 86 -34.17 -4.16 -23.64
N VAL A 87 -33.71 -3.24 -22.78
CA VAL A 87 -32.91 -2.08 -23.20
C VAL A 87 -31.57 -2.52 -23.80
N ALA A 88 -30.91 -3.50 -23.19
CA ALA A 88 -29.66 -4.05 -23.72
C ALA A 88 -29.83 -4.66 -25.11
N THR A 89 -30.92 -5.39 -25.33
CA THR A 89 -31.29 -5.98 -26.62
C THR A 89 -31.51 -4.91 -27.68
N LYS A 90 -32.33 -3.88 -27.37
CA LYS A 90 -32.63 -2.78 -28.30
C LYS A 90 -31.37 -2.01 -28.69
N ILE A 91 -30.51 -1.67 -27.73
CA ILE A 91 -29.25 -0.95 -28.01
C ILE A 91 -28.32 -1.82 -28.86
N THR A 92 -28.24 -3.12 -28.59
CA THR A 92 -27.43 -4.04 -29.40
C THR A 92 -27.92 -4.09 -30.84
N GLN A 93 -29.24 -4.18 -31.07
CA GLN A 93 -29.84 -4.15 -32.41
C GLN A 93 -29.60 -2.83 -33.14
N ALA A 94 -29.73 -1.69 -32.45
CA ALA A 94 -29.45 -0.37 -33.02
C ALA A 94 -27.97 -0.19 -33.41
N LEU A 95 -27.05 -0.69 -32.58
CA LEU A 95 -25.62 -0.68 -32.86
C LEU A 95 -25.28 -1.58 -34.07
N THR A 96 -25.86 -2.78 -34.15
CA THR A 96 -25.65 -3.70 -35.28
C THR A 96 -26.25 -3.19 -36.58
N SER A 97 -27.37 -2.48 -36.54
CA SER A 97 -28.01 -1.86 -37.73
C SER A 97 -27.43 -0.49 -38.11
N GLY A 98 -26.51 0.06 -37.30
CA GLY A 98 -25.95 1.40 -37.54
C GLY A 98 -26.93 2.56 -37.28
N THR A 99 -28.08 2.30 -36.66
CA THR A 99 -29.12 3.31 -36.36
C THR A 99 -28.96 3.95 -34.97
N TYR A 100 -27.92 3.56 -34.24
CA TYR A 100 -27.65 4.05 -32.89
C TYR A 100 -27.26 5.55 -32.86
N SER A 101 -27.95 6.33 -32.02
CA SER A 101 -27.53 7.68 -31.60
C SER A 101 -27.59 7.85 -30.08
N ASP A 102 -26.84 8.82 -29.55
CA ASP A 102 -26.84 9.12 -28.11
C ASP A 102 -28.20 9.68 -27.67
N GLU A 103 -28.87 10.44 -28.54
CA GLU A 103 -30.21 10.99 -28.34
C GLU A 103 -31.28 9.90 -28.24
N TRP A 104 -31.27 8.95 -29.19
CA TRP A 104 -32.20 7.81 -29.18
C TRP A 104 -31.99 6.94 -27.93
N LYS A 105 -30.73 6.72 -27.53
CA LYS A 105 -30.41 5.98 -26.30
C LYS A 105 -30.97 6.69 -25.07
N ASP A 106 -30.80 8.01 -24.97
CA ASP A 106 -31.31 8.77 -23.83
C ASP A 106 -32.85 8.76 -23.77
N GLU A 107 -33.53 8.84 -24.91
CA GLU A 107 -34.99 8.66 -25.01
C GLU A 107 -35.42 7.25 -24.57
N LEU A 108 -34.74 6.21 -25.04
CA LEU A 108 -35.01 4.81 -24.71
C LEU A 108 -34.95 4.53 -23.20
N ILE A 109 -34.09 5.24 -22.46
CA ILE A 109 -33.95 5.09 -21.00
C ILE A 109 -34.72 6.15 -20.20
N GLY A 110 -35.55 6.96 -20.87
CA GLY A 110 -36.38 7.99 -20.23
C GLY A 110 -35.58 9.17 -19.66
N ARG A 111 -34.36 9.40 -20.14
CA ARG A 111 -33.60 10.61 -19.80
C ARG A 111 -34.10 11.74 -20.69
N LYS A 112 -34.69 12.77 -20.08
CA LYS A 112 -34.99 14.01 -20.80
C LYS A 112 -33.68 14.53 -21.42
N PRO A 113 -33.68 14.91 -22.71
CA PRO A 113 -32.51 15.52 -23.33
C PRO A 113 -32.08 16.69 -22.43
N LYS A 114 -30.84 16.64 -21.95
CA LYS A 114 -30.31 17.77 -21.19
C LYS A 114 -30.38 18.96 -22.15
N GLN A 115 -31.24 19.93 -21.87
CA GLN A 115 -31.05 21.28 -22.40
C GLN A 115 -29.65 21.68 -21.96
N ARG A 116 -28.70 21.52 -22.87
CA ARG A 116 -27.34 21.98 -22.68
C ARG A 116 -27.53 23.49 -22.62
N GLN A 117 -27.57 24.04 -21.41
CA GLN A 117 -27.44 25.48 -21.21
C GLN A 117 -26.15 25.85 -21.93
N GLN A 118 -26.29 26.37 -23.14
CA GLN A 118 -25.18 26.94 -23.87
C GLN A 118 -24.75 28.11 -22.99
N SER A 119 -23.60 27.97 -22.33
CA SER A 119 -22.93 29.11 -21.76
C SER A 119 -22.76 30.12 -22.91
N PRO A 120 -23.15 31.39 -22.74
CA PRO A 120 -23.10 32.38 -23.81
C PRO A 120 -21.65 32.83 -24.01
N ALA A 121 -20.79 31.96 -24.57
CA ALA A 121 -19.43 32.30 -24.97
C ALA A 121 -18.73 31.16 -25.75
N VAL A 122 -19.32 30.59 -26.81
CA VAL A 122 -18.50 29.86 -27.80
C VAL A 122 -19.14 29.94 -29.19
N GLN A 123 -19.11 31.12 -29.82
CA GLN A 123 -19.20 31.29 -31.27
C GLN A 123 -18.34 32.48 -31.71
N SER A 124 -17.04 32.34 -31.50
CA SER A 124 -16.04 33.00 -32.33
C SER A 124 -14.93 31.97 -32.53
N VAL A 125 -14.62 31.64 -33.77
CA VAL A 125 -13.43 30.84 -34.09
C VAL A 125 -12.23 31.72 -33.71
N LYS A 126 -11.79 31.62 -32.45
CA LYS A 126 -10.56 32.28 -32.01
C LYS A 126 -9.42 31.62 -32.75
N GLU A 127 -8.58 32.44 -33.37
CA GLU A 127 -7.34 31.98 -34.01
C GLU A 127 -6.53 31.17 -33.00
N VAL A 128 -6.18 29.94 -33.39
CA VAL A 128 -5.35 29.06 -32.58
C VAL A 128 -3.97 29.70 -32.52
N LYS A 129 -3.57 30.18 -31.34
CA LYS A 129 -2.23 30.72 -31.13
C LYS A 129 -1.21 29.60 -31.26
N ASP A 130 -0.28 29.71 -32.19
CA ASP A 130 0.85 28.77 -32.33
C ASP A 130 1.90 28.94 -31.21
N LYS A 131 1.83 30.06 -30.48
CA LYS A 131 2.74 30.44 -29.41
C LYS A 131 1.99 31.13 -28.28
N VAL A 132 2.37 30.86 -27.04
CA VAL A 132 1.84 31.50 -25.83
C VAL A 132 3.04 31.91 -24.99
N THR A 133 3.07 33.13 -24.45
CA THR A 133 4.17 33.51 -23.55
C THR A 133 3.96 32.89 -22.17
N PHE A 134 5.02 32.77 -21.37
CA PHE A 134 4.88 32.34 -19.98
C PHE A 134 3.92 33.27 -19.21
N HIS A 135 3.94 34.57 -19.52
CA HIS A 135 3.08 35.56 -18.88
C HIS A 135 1.60 35.35 -19.21
N ASP A 136 1.27 35.10 -20.48
CA ASP A 136 -0.11 34.79 -20.87
C ASP A 136 -0.59 33.51 -20.17
N ALA A 137 0.28 32.49 -20.12
CA ALA A 137 -0.03 31.25 -19.45
C ALA A 137 -0.26 31.43 -17.95
N TRP A 138 0.54 32.30 -17.34
CA TRP A 138 0.43 32.67 -15.95
C TRP A 138 -0.91 33.31 -15.63
N GLU A 139 -1.33 34.32 -16.40
CA GLU A 139 -2.59 35.01 -16.14
C GLU A 139 -3.78 34.06 -16.22
N VAL A 140 -3.79 33.17 -17.23
CA VAL A 140 -4.83 32.16 -17.38
C VAL A 140 -4.89 31.21 -16.17
N ILE A 141 -3.74 30.72 -15.70
CA ILE A 141 -3.67 29.85 -14.52
C ILE A 141 -4.13 30.57 -13.27
N ASN A 142 -3.69 31.82 -13.09
CA ASN A 142 -4.04 32.63 -11.93
C ASN A 142 -5.54 32.89 -11.89
N ASN A 143 -6.15 33.25 -13.01
CA ASN A 143 -7.59 33.48 -13.14
C ASN A 143 -8.41 32.19 -12.90
N ASP A 144 -7.99 31.05 -13.46
CA ASP A 144 -8.64 29.75 -13.21
C ASP A 144 -8.49 29.29 -11.74
N TRP A 145 -7.38 29.64 -11.09
CA TRP A 145 -7.22 29.38 -9.66
C TRP A 145 -8.12 30.28 -8.82
N GLU A 146 -8.11 31.59 -9.08
CA GLU A 146 -8.95 32.59 -8.42
C GLU A 146 -10.43 32.19 -8.49
N GLY A 147 -10.93 31.75 -9.64
CA GLY A 147 -12.31 31.29 -9.81
C GLY A 147 -12.67 29.99 -9.07
N ARG A 148 -11.67 29.23 -8.59
CA ARG A 148 -11.88 27.95 -7.90
C ARG A 148 -11.41 27.94 -6.45
N LYS A 149 -10.66 28.93 -5.99
CA LYS A 149 -9.99 28.93 -4.68
C LYS A 149 -10.98 28.72 -3.52
N ASP A 150 -12.17 29.33 -3.59
CA ASP A 150 -13.18 29.22 -2.53
C ASP A 150 -13.83 27.82 -2.47
N LYS A 151 -13.74 27.05 -3.56
CA LYS A 151 -14.23 25.67 -3.64
C LYS A 151 -13.19 24.65 -3.19
N LEU A 152 -11.94 25.06 -2.97
CA LEU A 152 -10.85 24.17 -2.59
C LEU A 152 -10.76 24.06 -1.07
N LYS A 153 -10.58 22.83 -0.58
CA LYS A 153 -10.39 22.58 0.87
C LYS A 153 -9.07 23.14 1.42
N ASN A 154 -8.08 23.37 0.56
CA ASN A 154 -6.79 23.97 0.92
C ASN A 154 -6.22 24.75 -0.29
N PRO A 155 -6.76 25.95 -0.59
CA PRO A 155 -6.48 26.67 -1.82
C PRO A 155 -5.01 27.06 -1.94
N HIS A 156 -4.40 27.48 -0.83
CA HIS A 156 -3.00 27.91 -0.80
C HIS A 156 -2.03 26.76 -1.13
N ASN A 157 -2.20 25.58 -0.52
CA ASN A 157 -1.33 24.43 -0.82
C ASN A 157 -1.51 23.89 -2.24
N SER A 158 -2.75 23.94 -2.78
CA SER A 158 -3.02 23.51 -4.15
C SER A 158 -2.40 24.46 -5.18
N PHE A 159 -2.50 25.77 -4.92
CA PHE A 159 -1.88 26.81 -5.73
C PHE A 159 -0.37 26.67 -5.71
N VAL A 160 0.25 26.87 -4.54
CA VAL A 160 1.70 26.92 -4.35
C VAL A 160 2.38 25.66 -4.92
N LYS A 161 1.76 24.49 -4.78
CA LYS A 161 2.32 23.24 -5.31
C LYS A 161 2.29 23.17 -6.84
N ASN A 162 1.19 23.56 -7.49
CA ASN A 162 1.11 23.54 -8.96
C ASN A 162 1.90 24.71 -9.57
N PHE A 163 1.89 25.84 -8.88
CA PHE A 163 2.47 27.11 -9.26
C PHE A 163 3.98 27.12 -9.19
N ARG A 164 4.60 26.68 -8.07
CA ARG A 164 6.07 26.64 -7.96
C ARG A 164 6.71 25.75 -9.02
N LEU A 165 6.03 24.67 -9.39
CA LEU A 165 6.50 23.77 -10.45
C LEU A 165 6.44 24.44 -11.83
N PHE A 166 5.43 25.29 -12.05
CA PHE A 166 5.33 26.12 -13.26
C PHE A 166 6.35 27.27 -13.24
N GLU A 167 6.59 27.94 -12.11
CA GLU A 167 7.61 28.99 -11.97
C GLU A 167 9.05 28.50 -12.20
N ILE A 168 9.38 27.26 -11.83
CA ILE A 168 10.70 26.69 -12.16
C ILE A 168 10.94 26.68 -13.67
N TRP A 169 9.87 26.56 -14.46
CA TRP A 169 9.95 26.61 -15.92
C TRP A 169 10.12 28.05 -16.46
N LYS A 170 9.64 29.07 -15.72
CA LYS A 170 9.79 30.51 -16.04
C LYS A 170 11.24 30.96 -16.22
N GLY A 171 12.17 30.29 -15.54
CA GLY A 171 13.59 30.66 -15.57
C GLY A 171 14.30 30.39 -16.90
N ASN A 172 13.69 29.61 -17.82
CA ASN A 172 14.39 29.09 -18.99
C ASN A 172 13.96 29.69 -20.34
N GLU A 173 12.70 30.14 -20.51
CA GLU A 173 12.23 30.71 -21.80
C GLU A 173 11.06 31.70 -21.63
N ASN A 174 10.96 32.68 -22.55
CA ASN A 174 9.83 33.63 -22.61
C ASN A 174 8.59 33.05 -23.32
N GLU A 175 8.76 32.04 -24.18
CA GLU A 175 7.70 31.44 -25.02
C GLU A 175 7.49 29.95 -24.69
N ILE A 176 6.22 29.52 -24.63
CA ILE A 176 5.85 28.10 -24.56
C ILE A 176 5.75 27.53 -25.96
N THR A 177 6.79 26.82 -26.38
CA THR A 177 6.81 26.09 -27.67
C THR A 177 6.89 24.58 -27.45
N LEU A 178 6.43 23.78 -28.41
CA LEU A 178 6.55 22.32 -28.30
C LEU A 178 8.03 21.89 -28.19
N LYS A 179 8.92 22.60 -28.90
CA LYS A 179 10.37 22.38 -28.86
C LYS A 179 10.94 22.65 -27.46
N SER A 180 10.54 23.75 -26.82
CA SER A 180 10.95 24.08 -25.44
C SER A 180 10.54 22.99 -24.44
N LEU A 181 9.33 22.46 -24.60
CA LEU A 181 8.83 21.38 -23.76
C LEU A 181 9.60 20.07 -24.00
N GLN A 182 9.91 19.76 -25.27
CA GLN A 182 10.72 18.59 -25.64
C GLN A 182 12.13 18.68 -25.06
N GLN A 183 12.79 19.82 -25.22
CA GLN A 183 14.13 20.06 -24.67
C GLN A 183 14.15 19.91 -23.14
N TRP A 184 13.12 20.42 -22.47
CA TRP A 184 12.95 20.23 -21.03
C TRP A 184 12.71 18.76 -20.64
N ALA A 185 11.96 18.01 -21.44
CA ALA A 185 11.73 16.57 -21.22
C ALA A 185 13.03 15.76 -21.32
N GLU A 186 13.94 16.18 -22.21
CA GLU A 186 15.21 15.52 -22.50
C GLU A 186 16.31 15.88 -21.47
N ASP A 187 16.14 16.96 -20.71
CA ASP A 187 17.12 17.42 -19.71
C ASP A 187 17.43 16.32 -18.66
N THR A 188 18.61 15.73 -18.75
CA THR A 188 19.06 14.64 -17.87
C THR A 188 19.41 15.10 -16.46
N GLY A 189 19.58 16.41 -16.23
CA GLY A 189 19.79 17.00 -14.91
C GLY A 189 18.53 16.99 -14.04
N ILE A 190 17.35 16.77 -14.62
CA ILE A 190 16.06 16.76 -13.92
C ILE A 190 15.62 15.31 -13.66
N GLN A 191 15.34 14.99 -12.39
CA GLN A 191 14.84 13.67 -12.02
C GLN A 191 13.45 13.37 -12.63
N ASN A 192 13.23 12.12 -13.03
CA ASN A 192 11.95 11.67 -13.62
C ASN A 192 10.73 11.96 -12.74
N SER A 193 10.86 11.92 -11.40
CA SER A 193 9.78 12.25 -10.47
C SER A 193 9.36 13.72 -10.56
N VAL A 194 10.33 14.62 -10.76
CA VAL A 194 10.07 16.06 -11.00
C VAL A 194 9.39 16.22 -12.35
N LYS A 195 9.88 15.52 -13.38
CA LYS A 195 9.27 15.48 -14.71
C LYS A 195 7.82 15.04 -14.66
N GLU A 196 7.50 13.93 -14.01
CA GLU A 196 6.12 13.45 -13.84
C GLU A 196 5.22 14.53 -13.21
N LEU A 197 5.71 15.21 -12.17
CA LEU A 197 4.95 16.27 -11.49
C LEU A 197 4.70 17.47 -12.40
N HIS A 198 5.73 17.95 -13.11
CA HIS A 198 5.63 19.08 -14.03
C HIS A 198 4.70 18.74 -15.20
N PHE A 199 4.86 17.58 -15.83
CA PHE A 199 3.95 17.14 -16.89
C PHE A 199 2.52 16.96 -16.40
N GLY A 200 2.31 16.58 -15.13
CA GLY A 200 0.99 16.55 -14.50
C GLY A 200 0.39 17.94 -14.20
N VAL A 201 1.22 18.98 -14.07
CA VAL A 201 0.76 20.38 -14.04
C VAL A 201 0.45 20.85 -15.46
N LEU A 202 1.38 20.67 -16.40
CA LEU A 202 1.22 21.04 -17.80
C LEU A 202 -0.04 20.43 -18.41
N SER A 203 -0.36 19.16 -18.11
CA SER A 203 -1.56 18.54 -18.69
C SER A 203 -2.88 19.13 -18.19
N ARG A 204 -2.85 19.88 -17.07
CA ARG A 204 -4.00 20.65 -16.57
C ARG A 204 -4.01 22.09 -17.09
N VAL A 205 -2.83 22.66 -17.29
CA VAL A 205 -2.65 24.05 -17.71
C VAL A 205 -2.85 24.21 -19.21
N LEU A 206 -2.22 23.37 -20.04
CA LEU A 206 -2.24 23.50 -21.50
C LEU A 206 -3.65 23.58 -22.10
N PRO A 207 -4.66 22.83 -21.62
CA PRO A 207 -6.04 22.97 -22.11
C PRO A 207 -6.66 24.36 -21.87
N LEU A 208 -6.14 25.11 -20.88
CA LEU A 208 -6.60 26.48 -20.59
C LEU A 208 -5.97 27.51 -21.52
N LEU A 209 -4.82 27.19 -22.14
CA LEU A 209 -4.03 28.13 -22.94
C LEU A 209 -4.47 28.22 -24.41
N GLU A 210 -5.58 27.56 -24.77
CA GLU A 210 -6.09 27.48 -26.15
C GLU A 210 -5.02 27.01 -27.17
N LEU A 211 -4.00 26.26 -26.71
CA LEU A 211 -2.92 25.74 -27.55
C LEU A 211 -3.39 24.59 -28.47
N PRO A 212 -2.70 24.35 -29.60
CA PRO A 212 -2.99 23.22 -30.48
C PRO A 212 -3.02 21.88 -29.74
N ALA A 213 -3.99 21.01 -30.06
CA ALA A 213 -4.19 19.71 -29.40
C ALA A 213 -2.93 18.82 -29.33
N LYS A 214 -2.00 18.97 -30.29
CA LYS A 214 -0.69 18.29 -30.31
C LYS A 214 0.11 18.49 -29.02
N PHE A 215 0.01 19.66 -28.36
CA PHE A 215 0.69 19.93 -27.09
C PHE A 215 0.16 19.02 -25.97
N THR A 216 -1.16 19.00 -25.78
CA THR A 216 -1.82 18.18 -24.75
C THR A 216 -1.57 16.69 -24.99
N ILE A 217 -1.66 16.24 -26.24
CA ILE A 217 -1.39 14.84 -26.62
C ILE A 217 0.05 14.46 -26.27
N TRP A 218 1.02 15.31 -26.64
CA TRP A 218 2.43 15.06 -26.40
C TRP A 218 2.77 15.10 -24.89
N VAL A 219 2.27 16.09 -24.14
CA VAL A 219 2.46 16.17 -22.69
C VAL A 219 1.87 14.96 -21.96
N GLU A 220 0.68 14.51 -22.33
CA GLU A 220 0.09 13.31 -21.74
C GLU A 220 0.85 12.02 -22.12
N LYS A 221 1.49 11.97 -23.28
CA LYS A 221 2.41 10.88 -23.66
C LYS A 221 3.65 10.90 -22.77
N GLU A 222 4.34 12.02 -22.66
CA GLU A 222 5.57 12.13 -21.87
C GLU A 222 5.32 11.94 -20.38
N ARG A 223 4.22 12.48 -19.84
CA ARG A 223 3.79 12.21 -18.47
C ARG A 223 3.77 10.71 -18.17
N ARG A 224 3.28 9.89 -19.09
CA ARG A 224 3.21 8.42 -18.92
C ARG A 224 4.58 7.75 -19.01
N ASN A 225 5.50 8.31 -19.78
CA ASN A 225 6.88 7.84 -19.85
C ASN A 225 7.61 8.08 -18.52
N PHE A 226 7.35 9.22 -17.87
CA PHE A 226 7.92 9.55 -16.57
C PHE A 226 7.17 8.97 -15.37
N THR A 227 5.89 8.62 -15.54
CA THR A 227 5.11 7.96 -14.50
C THR A 227 5.75 6.62 -14.17
N ILE A 228 6.41 6.54 -13.01
CA ILE A 228 7.02 5.30 -12.56
C ILE A 228 5.89 4.30 -12.31
N LYS A 229 5.78 3.33 -13.22
CA LYS A 229 4.90 2.18 -13.03
C LYS A 229 5.43 1.43 -11.82
N LYS A 230 4.81 1.68 -10.67
CA LYS A 230 5.01 0.83 -9.49
C LYS A 230 4.65 -0.58 -9.90
N ASN A 231 5.66 -1.41 -10.09
CA ASN A 231 5.45 -2.81 -10.37
C ASN A 231 4.70 -3.38 -9.16
N LYS A 232 3.44 -3.75 -9.37
CA LYS A 232 2.58 -4.25 -8.31
C LYS A 232 3.11 -5.54 -7.70
N ASP A 233 3.98 -6.24 -8.42
CA ASP A 233 4.57 -7.51 -8.01
C ASP A 233 5.97 -7.32 -7.41
N TYR A 234 6.61 -6.17 -7.62
CA TYR A 234 7.92 -5.89 -7.07
C TYR A 234 7.91 -5.90 -5.53
N LEU A 235 8.92 -6.55 -4.97
CA LEU A 235 9.18 -6.70 -3.55
C LEU A 235 10.65 -6.32 -3.33
N PRO A 236 10.96 -5.37 -2.43
CA PRO A 236 12.34 -5.02 -2.18
C PRO A 236 13.06 -6.16 -1.45
N ASN A 237 14.29 -6.46 -1.86
CA ASN A 237 15.19 -7.30 -1.09
C ASN A 237 15.87 -6.50 0.05
N ASP A 238 16.60 -7.19 0.91
CA ASP A 238 17.19 -6.58 2.11
C ASP A 238 18.24 -5.52 1.78
N LYS A 239 19.06 -5.76 0.75
CA LYS A 239 20.05 -4.78 0.27
C LYS A 239 19.40 -3.52 -0.26
N GLU A 240 18.29 -3.65 -0.98
CA GLU A 240 17.51 -2.52 -1.48
C GLU A 240 16.87 -1.71 -0.33
N ILE A 241 16.41 -2.38 0.74
CA ILE A 241 15.90 -1.73 1.94
C ILE A 241 17.01 -0.89 2.60
N GLU A 242 18.17 -1.50 2.85
CA GLU A 242 19.35 -0.82 3.44
C GLU A 242 19.82 0.35 2.56
N THR A 243 20.05 0.10 1.28
CA THR A 243 20.50 1.12 0.32
C THR A 243 19.50 2.27 0.22
N THR A 244 18.20 1.99 0.29
CA THR A 244 17.17 3.03 0.27
C THR A 244 17.25 3.89 1.53
N TRP A 245 17.43 3.26 2.70
CA TRP A 245 17.60 3.99 3.96
C TRP A 245 18.83 4.89 3.92
N GLU A 246 19.99 4.35 3.52
CA GLU A 246 21.26 5.08 3.43
C GLU A 246 21.17 6.28 2.49
N LYS A 247 20.61 6.10 1.30
CA LYS A 247 20.42 7.19 0.35
C LYS A 247 19.52 8.30 0.91
N ILE A 248 18.52 7.96 1.71
CA ILE A 248 17.64 8.97 2.34
C ILE A 248 18.38 9.67 3.48
N TRP A 249 19.14 8.91 4.28
CA TRP A 249 19.93 9.42 5.40
C TRP A 249 21.01 10.41 4.93
N ASN A 250 21.77 10.02 3.91
CA ASN A 250 22.84 10.83 3.30
C ASN A 250 22.30 11.96 2.41
N LYS A 251 20.97 12.09 2.27
CA LYS A 251 20.28 13.07 1.42
C LYS A 251 20.60 12.93 -0.08
N ASP A 252 21.11 11.77 -0.50
CA ASP A 252 21.34 11.41 -1.90
C ASP A 252 20.03 11.27 -2.69
N VAL A 253 18.93 10.96 -1.99
CA VAL A 253 17.59 11.06 -2.56
C VAL A 253 17.12 12.51 -2.54
N ILE A 254 17.24 13.18 -3.69
CA ILE A 254 16.72 14.53 -3.87
C ILE A 254 15.21 14.54 -3.62
N ASN A 255 14.77 15.17 -2.53
CA ASN A 255 13.39 15.65 -2.46
C ASN A 255 13.30 16.83 -3.44
N PRO A 256 12.51 16.73 -4.52
CA PRO A 256 12.37 17.83 -5.47
C PRO A 256 11.74 19.08 -4.84
N PHE A 257 11.20 18.96 -3.63
CA PHE A 257 10.63 20.03 -2.82
C PHE A 257 11.55 20.48 -1.66
N ARG A 258 12.90 20.45 -1.84
CA ARG A 258 14.03 20.72 -0.91
C ARG A 258 13.80 21.55 0.37
N LYS A 259 12.79 22.42 0.46
CA LYS A 259 12.50 23.32 1.60
C LYS A 259 11.63 22.74 2.73
N ILE A 260 11.11 21.51 2.66
CA ILE A 260 10.05 21.03 3.60
C ILE A 260 10.49 19.92 4.57
N ASP A 261 11.71 19.41 4.46
CA ASP A 261 12.15 18.28 5.28
C ASP A 261 12.76 18.74 6.61
N GLY A 262 11.92 19.30 7.49
CA GLY A 262 12.28 19.59 8.88
C GLY A 262 12.45 18.33 9.74
N ILE A 263 12.33 18.49 11.07
CA ILE A 263 12.52 17.44 12.10
C ILE A 263 11.81 16.11 11.78
N ASN A 264 10.69 16.12 11.06
CA ASN A 264 9.98 14.90 10.69
C ASN A 264 10.73 14.02 9.66
N ASN A 265 11.82 14.46 9.03
CA ASN A 265 12.54 13.61 8.08
C ASN A 265 13.23 12.42 8.76
N SER A 266 14.03 12.67 9.79
CA SER A 266 14.69 11.60 10.57
C SER A 266 13.65 10.67 11.20
N ARG A 267 12.58 11.24 11.76
CA ARG A 267 11.46 10.48 12.34
C ARG A 267 10.74 9.59 11.32
N ASN A 268 10.49 10.09 10.11
CA ASN A 268 9.94 9.24 9.05
C ASN A 268 10.92 8.12 8.67
N LEU A 269 12.22 8.40 8.67
CA LEU A 269 13.23 7.40 8.35
C LEU A 269 13.37 6.31 9.44
N ARG A 270 13.20 6.67 10.72
CA ARG A 270 13.08 5.71 11.83
C ARG A 270 11.79 4.90 11.75
N LEU A 271 10.65 5.54 11.44
CA LEU A 271 9.40 4.84 11.15
C LEU A 271 9.56 3.86 9.98
N TYR A 272 10.32 4.22 8.93
CA TYR A 272 10.66 3.28 7.86
C TYR A 272 11.38 2.03 8.41
N GLY A 273 12.37 2.21 9.29
CA GLY A 273 13.09 1.12 9.92
C GLY A 273 12.17 0.20 10.74
N ILE A 274 11.27 0.77 11.55
CA ILE A 274 10.26 0.01 12.30
C ILE A 274 9.39 -0.83 11.36
N LEU A 275 8.91 -0.24 10.26
CA LEU A 275 8.08 -0.97 9.29
C LEU A 275 8.85 -2.09 8.61
N ALA A 276 10.15 -1.90 8.35
CA ALA A 276 11.02 -2.91 7.77
C ALA A 276 11.30 -4.05 8.75
N ILE A 277 11.55 -3.77 10.02
CA ILE A 277 11.88 -4.78 11.05
C ILE A 277 10.64 -5.60 11.44
N TYR A 278 9.51 -4.94 11.71
CA TYR A 278 8.34 -5.59 12.33
C TYR A 278 7.21 -5.88 11.33
N GLY A 279 7.30 -5.36 10.10
CA GLY A 279 6.24 -5.52 9.12
C GLY A 279 4.90 -4.90 9.54
N LEU A 280 4.91 -3.85 10.36
CA LEU A 280 3.67 -3.20 10.83
C LEU A 280 2.90 -2.52 9.69
N ARG A 281 1.61 -2.30 9.88
CA ARG A 281 0.89 -1.27 9.10
C ARG A 281 1.31 0.09 9.64
N ILE A 282 1.38 1.11 8.79
CA ILE A 282 1.86 2.44 9.20
C ILE A 282 1.11 3.00 10.43
N HIS A 283 -0.21 2.82 10.51
CA HIS A 283 -0.99 3.30 11.65
C HIS A 283 -0.76 2.49 12.94
N GLU A 284 -0.36 1.22 12.83
CA GLU A 284 -0.05 0.37 13.99
C GLU A 284 1.21 0.89 14.71
N ALA A 285 2.17 1.47 13.97
CA ALA A 285 3.37 2.06 14.56
C ALA A 285 3.03 3.20 15.55
N PHE A 286 2.01 4.01 15.25
CA PHE A 286 1.54 5.07 16.17
C PHE A 286 0.72 4.55 17.36
N SER A 287 0.60 3.23 17.52
CA SER A 287 -0.13 2.57 18.61
C SER A 287 0.77 1.58 19.38
N ILE A 288 2.09 1.74 19.28
CA ILE A 288 3.06 1.00 20.08
C ILE A 288 2.91 1.44 21.54
N MET A 289 2.81 0.47 22.44
CA MET A 289 2.62 0.72 23.88
C MET A 289 3.93 0.66 24.67
N ASN A 290 4.88 -0.19 24.26
CA ASN A 290 6.06 -0.50 25.07
C ASN A 290 7.37 0.10 24.53
N TRP A 291 7.33 1.28 23.92
CA TRP A 291 8.57 1.87 23.39
C TRP A 291 9.47 2.39 24.52
N ASP A 292 8.93 3.28 25.35
CA ASP A 292 9.64 3.90 26.48
C ASP A 292 9.30 3.23 27.83
N SER A 293 8.14 2.58 27.93
CA SER A 293 7.64 1.98 29.17
C SER A 293 7.40 0.48 28.99
N PRO A 294 7.58 -0.37 30.00
CA PRO A 294 7.24 -1.78 29.90
C PRO A 294 5.72 -2.01 29.92
N VAL A 295 5.29 -3.17 29.44
CA VAL A 295 3.89 -3.60 29.42
C VAL A 295 3.75 -4.96 30.09
N ILE A 296 2.76 -5.11 30.97
CA ILE A 296 2.39 -6.39 31.56
C ILE A 296 1.20 -6.97 30.81
N ILE A 297 1.27 -8.27 30.55
CA ILE A 297 0.15 -9.08 30.07
C ILE A 297 -0.42 -9.85 31.26
N ARG A 298 -1.64 -9.48 31.68
CA ARG A 298 -2.38 -10.10 32.78
C ARG A 298 -3.74 -10.55 32.28
N ASN A 299 -4.05 -11.84 32.37
CA ASN A 299 -5.33 -12.42 31.93
C ASN A 299 -5.73 -12.02 30.48
N GLY A 300 -4.74 -11.83 29.59
CA GLY A 300 -4.96 -11.39 28.21
C GLY A 300 -5.12 -9.88 28.01
N GLU A 301 -5.11 -9.09 29.08
CA GLU A 301 -5.09 -7.64 29.03
C GLU A 301 -3.65 -7.11 29.05
N PHE A 302 -3.43 -6.01 28.31
CA PHE A 302 -2.14 -5.33 28.21
C PHE A 302 -2.20 -4.02 28.99
N ILE A 303 -1.37 -3.90 30.01
CA ILE A 303 -1.31 -2.79 30.98
C ILE A 303 0.06 -2.12 30.88
N VAL A 304 0.12 -0.82 30.64
CA VAL A 304 1.38 -0.04 30.62
C VAL A 304 1.76 0.30 32.06
N ILE A 305 3.03 0.12 32.42
CA ILE A 305 3.54 0.58 33.70
C ILE A 305 4.16 1.97 33.49
N ASN A 306 3.56 3.00 34.07
CA ASN A 306 4.15 4.33 34.10
C ASN A 306 5.00 4.44 35.37
N ASN A 307 6.28 4.79 35.23
CA ASN A 307 7.19 4.96 36.38
C ASN A 307 7.16 6.39 36.96
N ASP A 308 6.36 7.30 36.37
CA ASP A 308 6.38 8.74 36.67
C ASP A 308 5.29 9.17 37.68
N ASP A 309 4.42 8.26 38.13
CA ASP A 309 3.39 8.56 39.12
C ASP A 309 4.00 8.44 40.54
N GLU A 310 4.59 9.54 41.04
CA GLU A 310 5.13 9.66 42.42
C GLU A 310 4.04 9.50 43.51
N ASP A 311 2.76 9.69 43.15
CA ASP A 311 1.62 9.69 44.09
C ASP A 311 0.93 8.31 44.26
N ASP A 312 1.41 7.26 43.58
CA ASP A 312 0.99 5.88 43.89
C ASP A 312 2.22 4.97 44.01
N PRO A 313 2.93 5.00 45.15
CA PRO A 313 4.19 4.30 45.30
C PRO A 313 4.02 2.77 45.28
N THR A 314 2.79 2.24 45.37
CA THR A 314 2.55 0.80 45.57
C THR A 314 1.08 0.37 45.36
N GLU A 315 0.50 0.52 44.17
CA GLU A 315 0.11 -0.75 43.52
C GLU A 315 1.40 -1.38 43.00
N THR A 316 2.18 -1.94 43.94
CA THR A 316 3.16 -2.95 43.60
C THR A 316 2.33 -3.96 42.83
N ILE A 317 2.46 -3.98 41.51
CA ILE A 317 1.90 -5.01 40.68
C ILE A 317 2.58 -6.27 41.21
N LYS A 318 1.95 -6.90 42.21
CA LYS A 318 2.37 -8.17 42.76
C LYS A 318 2.22 -9.09 41.58
N TYR A 319 3.35 -9.43 40.95
CA TYR A 319 3.39 -10.36 39.85
C TYR A 319 2.65 -11.62 40.30
N GLN A 320 1.45 -11.81 39.78
CA GLN A 320 0.79 -13.09 39.92
C GLN A 320 1.58 -14.03 39.01
N GLY A 321 1.82 -15.29 39.41
CA GLY A 321 2.79 -16.18 38.74
C GLY A 321 2.59 -16.42 37.23
N ASN A 322 1.49 -15.97 36.65
CA ASN A 322 1.19 -16.04 35.21
C ASN A 322 1.31 -14.69 34.46
N ASP A 323 1.64 -13.59 35.14
CA ASP A 323 1.85 -12.29 34.51
C ASP A 323 3.11 -12.31 33.64
N ARG A 324 3.02 -11.84 32.40
CA ARG A 324 4.18 -11.73 31.51
C ARG A 324 4.58 -10.27 31.32
N LEU A 325 5.79 -9.93 31.75
CA LEU A 325 6.40 -8.64 31.50
C LEU A 325 6.99 -8.60 30.08
N ILE A 326 6.64 -7.56 29.32
CA ILE A 326 7.26 -7.20 28.06
C ILE A 326 8.05 -5.90 28.31
N PRO A 327 9.39 -5.94 28.34
CA PRO A 327 10.20 -4.76 28.61
C PRO A 327 10.00 -3.64 27.58
N ALA A 328 10.40 -2.43 27.95
CA ALA A 328 10.46 -1.31 27.01
C ALA A 328 11.46 -1.59 25.87
N ILE A 329 11.22 -1.08 24.66
CA ILE A 329 12.18 -1.23 23.55
C ILE A 329 13.51 -0.56 23.88
N ASN A 330 13.47 0.59 24.54
CA ASN A 330 14.66 1.34 24.95
C ASN A 330 15.35 0.77 26.20
N ASP A 331 14.81 -0.27 26.84
CA ASP A 331 15.50 -0.95 27.93
C ASP A 331 16.78 -1.63 27.39
N PRO A 332 17.98 -1.30 27.91
CA PRO A 332 19.24 -1.91 27.48
C PRO A 332 19.27 -3.42 27.72
N ASN A 333 18.51 -3.93 28.69
CA ASN A 333 18.42 -5.36 29.00
C ASN A 333 17.40 -6.10 28.13
N ASN A 334 16.57 -5.38 27.35
CA ASN A 334 15.62 -6.00 26.44
C ASN A 334 16.32 -6.50 25.18
N THR A 335 16.64 -7.79 25.14
CA THR A 335 17.26 -8.44 23.98
C THR A 335 16.24 -8.86 22.92
N GLU A 336 15.00 -9.16 23.33
CA GLU A 336 13.95 -9.65 22.42
C GLU A 336 13.33 -8.55 21.56
N LYS A 337 13.34 -7.30 22.05
CA LYS A 337 12.78 -6.10 21.40
C LYS A 337 11.37 -6.35 20.82
N ILE A 338 10.51 -7.08 21.51
CA ILE A 338 9.13 -7.35 21.08
C ILE A 338 8.30 -6.08 21.23
N LEU A 339 7.47 -5.76 20.23
CA LEU A 339 6.52 -4.65 20.32
C LEU A 339 5.14 -5.12 20.76
N VAL A 340 4.49 -4.32 21.60
CA VAL A 340 3.07 -4.42 21.94
C VAL A 340 2.30 -3.37 21.13
N ILE A 341 1.34 -3.82 20.32
CA ILE A 341 0.50 -2.96 19.49
C ILE A 341 -0.90 -2.90 20.10
N GLU A 342 -1.37 -1.70 20.44
CA GLU A 342 -2.70 -1.49 21.02
C GLU A 342 -3.81 -1.64 19.96
N LYS A 343 -3.67 -0.93 18.83
CA LYS A 343 -4.70 -0.80 17.81
C LYS A 343 -4.28 -1.49 16.52
N GLY A 344 -4.97 -2.58 16.20
CA GLY A 344 -4.81 -3.32 14.96
C GLY A 344 -6.14 -3.87 14.46
N LYS A 345 -6.16 -4.35 13.21
CA LYS A 345 -7.36 -4.98 12.63
C LYS A 345 -7.83 -6.20 13.42
N THR A 346 -6.90 -6.89 14.09
CA THR A 346 -7.11 -8.12 14.86
C THR A 346 -7.08 -7.90 16.37
N GLY A 347 -7.19 -6.65 16.84
CA GLY A 347 -7.05 -6.30 18.26
C GLY A 347 -5.60 -6.09 18.71
N LYS A 348 -5.40 -6.08 20.03
CA LYS A 348 -4.08 -5.97 20.67
C LYS A 348 -3.23 -7.20 20.32
N ARG A 349 -1.94 -7.00 20.05
CA ARG A 349 -1.05 -8.10 19.64
C ARG A 349 0.43 -7.78 19.90
N LEU A 350 1.22 -8.84 19.98
CA LEU A 350 2.68 -8.75 19.94
C LEU A 350 3.15 -8.69 18.47
N ALA A 351 4.24 -7.95 18.21
CA ALA A 351 4.94 -7.96 16.94
C ALA A 351 6.41 -8.30 17.20
N LEU A 352 6.88 -9.36 16.55
CA LEU A 352 8.26 -9.84 16.67
C LEU A 352 9.16 -9.06 15.71
N PRO A 353 10.35 -8.62 16.14
CA PRO A 353 11.33 -8.06 15.21
C PRO A 353 11.85 -9.16 14.30
N PHE A 354 12.01 -8.86 13.01
CA PHE A 354 12.60 -9.81 12.07
C PHE A 354 13.44 -9.11 11.00
N MET A 355 14.76 -9.34 11.08
CA MET A 355 15.78 -8.74 10.23
C MET A 355 16.72 -9.82 9.67
N PRO A 356 17.54 -9.51 8.66
CA PRO A 356 18.44 -10.47 8.05
C PRO A 356 19.51 -10.95 9.04
N LYS A 357 19.96 -12.20 8.90
CA LYS A 357 20.99 -12.77 9.77
C LYS A 357 22.28 -11.96 9.69
N GLY A 358 22.90 -11.68 10.84
CA GLY A 358 24.14 -10.90 10.93
C GLY A 358 23.97 -9.40 10.70
N LYS A 359 22.73 -8.90 10.61
CA LYS A 359 22.43 -7.47 10.53
C LYS A 359 21.82 -7.00 11.84
N ASN A 360 22.19 -5.81 12.29
CA ASN A 360 21.56 -5.12 13.41
C ASN A 360 20.81 -3.89 12.90
N TRP A 361 19.59 -4.10 12.41
CA TRP A 361 18.79 -3.01 11.86
C TRP A 361 18.29 -2.01 12.91
N PHE A 362 18.34 -2.32 14.21
CA PHE A 362 18.08 -1.32 15.23
C PHE A 362 19.17 -0.25 15.25
N GLU A 363 20.44 -0.65 15.16
CA GLU A 363 21.57 0.27 15.03
C GLU A 363 21.61 0.93 13.66
N THR A 364 21.49 0.14 12.58
CA THR A 364 21.53 0.66 11.20
C THR A 364 20.47 1.73 10.97
N PHE A 365 19.28 1.57 11.53
CA PHE A 365 18.17 2.52 11.33
C PHE A 365 18.05 3.58 12.43
N ASP A 366 19.06 3.71 13.30
CA ASP A 366 19.10 4.71 14.36
C ASP A 366 17.84 4.66 15.26
N LEU A 367 17.51 3.46 15.73
CA LEU A 367 16.36 3.19 16.60
C LEU A 367 16.75 2.99 18.07
N VAL A 368 18.03 2.76 18.36
CA VAL A 368 18.54 2.51 19.71
C VAL A 368 18.58 3.81 20.50
N ASN A 369 18.13 3.77 21.75
CA ASN A 369 18.14 4.91 22.71
C ASN A 369 17.39 6.16 22.23
N GLN A 370 16.44 6.01 21.30
CA GLN A 370 15.62 7.12 20.82
C GLN A 370 14.28 7.11 21.54
N PRO A 371 13.89 8.18 22.26
CA PRO A 371 12.58 8.23 22.90
C PRO A 371 11.46 8.20 21.86
N PHE A 372 10.27 7.69 22.21
CA PHE A 372 9.22 7.41 21.22
C PHE A 372 8.79 8.65 20.42
N ASN A 373 8.80 9.82 21.07
CA ASN A 373 8.49 11.12 20.46
C ASN A 373 9.53 11.58 19.41
N GLU A 374 10.73 11.00 19.41
CA GLU A 374 11.79 11.20 18.43
C GLU A 374 11.85 10.09 17.37
N VAL A 375 11.16 8.98 17.59
CA VAL A 375 11.12 7.86 16.66
C VAL A 375 10.03 8.04 15.62
N LEU A 376 8.86 8.54 16.03
CA LEU A 376 7.71 8.69 15.13
C LEU A 376 7.46 10.15 14.72
N PRO A 377 7.03 10.41 13.47
CA PRO A 377 6.75 11.76 13.01
C PRO A 377 5.61 12.40 13.83
N GLN A 378 5.80 13.65 14.25
CA GLN A 378 4.85 14.42 15.05
C GLN A 378 3.68 14.91 14.19
N ASN A 379 2.75 14.00 13.91
CA ASN A 379 1.51 14.31 13.22
C ASN A 379 0.43 14.65 14.26
N LYS A 380 -0.32 15.75 14.08
CA LYS A 380 -1.51 16.02 14.89
C LYS A 380 -2.54 14.90 14.71
N GLU A 381 -2.89 14.17 15.76
CA GLU A 381 -3.84 13.05 15.74
C GLU A 381 -3.51 11.99 14.66
N PRO A 382 -2.39 11.25 14.76
CA PRO A 382 -1.92 10.35 13.69
C PRO A 382 -2.92 9.21 13.38
N LEU A 383 -3.68 8.80 14.39
CA LEU A 383 -4.70 7.75 14.34
C LEU A 383 -6.09 8.25 13.93
N LYS A 384 -6.24 9.53 13.58
CA LYS A 384 -7.51 10.05 13.07
C LYS A 384 -7.82 9.47 11.69
N LYS A 385 -8.96 8.78 11.59
CA LYS A 385 -9.46 8.21 10.34
C LYS A 385 -10.00 9.32 9.44
N THR A 386 -9.66 9.26 8.16
CA THR A 386 -10.16 10.15 7.10
C THR A 386 -10.64 9.31 5.91
N LYS A 387 -11.22 9.95 4.89
CA LYS A 387 -11.66 9.25 3.66
C LYS A 387 -10.55 8.47 2.95
N ALA A 388 -9.29 8.90 3.09
CA ALA A 388 -8.12 8.25 2.47
C ALA A 388 -7.30 7.41 3.47
N GLY A 389 -7.86 7.03 4.63
CA GLY A 389 -7.18 6.29 5.69
C GLY A 389 -6.72 7.16 6.86
N TYR A 390 -5.73 6.69 7.62
CA TYR A 390 -5.22 7.39 8.79
C TYR A 390 -4.30 8.56 8.43
N ARG A 391 -4.38 9.66 9.17
CA ARG A 391 -3.59 10.88 8.93
C ARG A 391 -2.08 10.62 8.95
N GLY A 392 -1.59 9.87 9.95
CA GLY A 392 -0.16 9.51 10.04
C GLY A 392 0.29 8.66 8.85
N SER A 393 -0.56 7.73 8.41
CA SER A 393 -0.28 6.91 7.22
C SER A 393 -0.19 7.75 5.94
N GLN A 394 -1.07 8.73 5.75
CA GLN A 394 -1.02 9.61 4.58
C GLN A 394 0.23 10.49 4.56
N SER A 395 0.62 11.02 5.71
CA SER A 395 1.85 11.80 5.88
C SER A 395 3.06 10.98 5.44
N PHE A 396 3.21 9.76 5.95
CA PHE A 396 4.30 8.86 5.60
C PHE A 396 4.28 8.39 4.14
N ILE A 397 3.10 8.04 3.59
CA ILE A 397 2.98 7.65 2.17
C ILE A 397 3.38 8.81 1.25
N THR A 398 3.00 10.04 1.61
CA THR A 398 3.41 11.23 0.87
C THR A 398 4.91 11.44 0.95
N TRP A 399 5.51 11.22 2.13
CA TRP A 399 6.95 11.30 2.34
C TRP A 399 7.72 10.29 1.48
N LEU A 400 7.28 9.03 1.43
CA LEU A 400 7.85 8.00 0.53
C LEU A 400 7.73 8.39 -0.94
N GLY A 401 6.54 8.88 -1.35
CA GLY A 401 6.26 9.26 -2.73
C GLY A 401 7.12 10.43 -3.21
N ARG A 402 7.38 11.42 -2.35
CA ARG A 402 8.26 12.57 -2.66
C ARG A 402 9.71 12.16 -2.89
N ARG A 403 10.14 11.01 -2.35
CA ARG A 403 11.49 10.45 -2.47
C ARG A 403 11.62 9.43 -3.59
N ASN A 404 10.56 9.24 -4.38
CA ASN A 404 10.56 8.32 -5.50
C ASN A 404 10.98 6.88 -5.14
N ILE A 405 10.61 6.42 -3.95
CA ILE A 405 10.93 5.07 -3.50
C ILE A 405 10.09 4.07 -4.32
N ALA A 406 10.77 3.08 -4.90
CA ALA A 406 10.18 2.14 -5.85
C ALA A 406 9.10 1.23 -5.23
N PHE A 407 9.11 1.07 -3.91
CA PHE A 407 8.20 0.22 -3.16
C PHE A 407 7.36 1.02 -2.15
N THR A 408 6.31 0.37 -1.63
CA THR A 408 5.40 0.96 -0.64
C THR A 408 5.64 0.37 0.75
N SER A 409 5.09 1.00 1.79
CA SER A 409 5.09 0.42 3.15
C SER A 409 4.43 -0.96 3.22
N HIS A 410 3.43 -1.22 2.38
CA HIS A 410 2.82 -2.54 2.27
C HIS A 410 3.81 -3.58 1.75
N LYS A 411 4.70 -3.17 0.82
CA LYS A 411 5.77 -4.03 0.29
C LYS A 411 6.88 -4.29 1.31
N LEU A 412 7.22 -3.32 2.17
CA LEU A 412 8.10 -3.57 3.32
C LEU A 412 7.53 -4.67 4.22
N ARG A 413 6.24 -4.58 4.57
CA ARG A 413 5.54 -5.61 5.33
C ARG A 413 5.55 -6.98 4.64
N HIS A 414 5.38 -7.02 3.32
CA HIS A 414 5.51 -8.27 2.57
C HIS A 414 6.92 -8.85 2.65
N ALA A 415 7.95 -8.00 2.54
CA ALA A 415 9.34 -8.43 2.63
C ALA A 415 9.62 -9.05 4.02
N THR A 416 9.21 -8.39 5.11
CA THR A 416 9.30 -8.96 6.47
C THR A 416 8.61 -10.32 6.58
N ASN A 417 7.40 -10.45 6.00
CA ASN A 417 6.66 -11.70 6.01
C ASN A 417 7.41 -12.83 5.29
N ILE A 418 7.94 -12.55 4.10
CA ILE A 418 8.73 -13.50 3.31
C ILE A 418 9.96 -13.94 4.11
N ARG A 419 10.67 -12.99 4.73
CA ARG A 419 11.83 -13.32 5.58
C ARG A 419 11.46 -14.25 6.73
N MET A 420 10.37 -13.98 7.44
CA MET A 420 9.89 -14.85 8.53
C MET A 420 9.56 -16.27 8.00
N HIS A 421 8.95 -16.37 6.82
CA HIS A 421 8.69 -17.67 6.19
C HIS A 421 9.98 -18.39 5.76
N GLN A 422 10.94 -17.69 5.18
CA GLN A 422 12.24 -18.26 4.76
C GLN A 422 13.03 -18.80 5.94
N ALA A 423 12.93 -18.15 7.11
CA ALA A 423 13.53 -18.63 8.35
C ALA A 423 12.74 -19.77 9.02
N GLY A 424 11.65 -20.24 8.41
CA GLY A 424 10.89 -21.39 8.89
C GLY A 424 10.02 -21.11 10.11
N LEU A 425 9.65 -19.84 10.38
CA LEU A 425 8.75 -19.53 11.49
C LEU A 425 7.36 -20.14 11.26
N ASN A 426 6.73 -20.56 12.35
CA ASN A 426 5.38 -21.11 12.31
C ASN A 426 4.38 -20.09 11.74
N HIS A 427 3.55 -20.50 10.78
CA HIS A 427 2.59 -19.63 10.09
C HIS A 427 1.63 -18.88 11.03
N LEU A 428 1.22 -19.50 12.14
CA LEU A 428 0.37 -18.88 13.15
C LEU A 428 1.14 -17.77 13.87
N ALA A 429 2.41 -18.01 14.24
CA ALA A 429 3.25 -17.00 14.87
C ALA A 429 3.46 -15.79 13.94
N ILE A 430 3.73 -16.02 12.65
CA ILE A 430 3.84 -14.97 11.63
C ILE A 430 2.52 -14.21 11.49
N ALA A 431 1.40 -14.93 11.41
CA ALA A 431 0.08 -14.31 11.25
C ALA A 431 -0.29 -13.44 12.47
N ASN A 432 -0.01 -13.92 13.68
CA ASN A 432 -0.21 -13.18 14.93
C ASN A 432 0.71 -11.95 15.00
N SER A 433 1.99 -12.11 14.66
CA SER A 433 2.99 -11.04 14.65
C SER A 433 2.69 -9.94 13.63
N LEU A 434 2.08 -10.28 12.49
CA LEU A 434 1.68 -9.29 11.50
C LEU A 434 0.26 -8.77 11.76
N GLY A 435 -0.64 -9.53 12.40
CA GLY A 435 -2.07 -9.20 12.47
C GLY A 435 -2.77 -9.54 11.15
N HIS A 436 -2.60 -10.78 10.70
CA HIS A 436 -3.25 -11.44 9.57
C HIS A 436 -4.12 -12.60 10.05
N THR A 437 -5.08 -13.02 9.22
CA THR A 437 -5.63 -14.38 9.34
C THR A 437 -4.63 -15.37 8.75
N VAL A 438 -4.59 -16.60 9.28
CA VAL A 438 -3.68 -17.66 8.81
C VAL A 438 -3.84 -17.91 7.30
N ALA A 439 -5.09 -17.97 6.82
CA ALA A 439 -5.40 -18.16 5.40
C ALA A 439 -4.89 -17.03 4.49
N MET A 440 -4.93 -15.78 4.96
CA MET A 440 -4.39 -14.64 4.21
C MET A 440 -2.86 -14.72 4.13
N ASN A 441 -2.21 -15.22 5.18
CA ASN A 441 -0.77 -15.41 5.22
C ASN A 441 -0.30 -16.47 4.20
N GLN A 442 -1.00 -17.60 4.12
CA GLN A 442 -0.66 -18.71 3.22
C GLN A 442 -0.93 -18.40 1.73
N SER A 443 -2.09 -17.80 1.41
CA SER A 443 -2.56 -17.67 0.01
C SER A 443 -2.04 -16.44 -0.73
N THR A 444 -1.84 -15.32 -0.02
CA THR A 444 -1.57 -14.03 -0.66
C THR A 444 -0.08 -13.70 -0.72
N TYR A 445 0.72 -14.13 0.27
CA TYR A 445 2.10 -13.67 0.40
C TYR A 445 3.10 -14.52 -0.39
N LEU A 446 2.97 -15.85 -0.32
CA LEU A 446 3.83 -16.78 -1.06
C LEU A 446 3.70 -16.62 -2.59
N ARG A 447 2.58 -16.07 -3.06
CA ARG A 447 2.34 -15.80 -4.49
C ARG A 447 3.26 -14.71 -5.06
N TYR A 448 3.72 -13.77 -4.23
CA TYR A 448 4.58 -12.64 -4.67
C TYR A 448 6.08 -12.91 -4.46
N GLN A 449 6.45 -14.10 -4.02
CA GLN A 449 7.86 -14.45 -3.86
C GLN A 449 8.46 -14.72 -5.25
N GLY A 450 9.34 -13.81 -5.71
CA GLY A 450 10.11 -13.97 -6.95
C GLY A 450 11.02 -15.19 -6.90
N GLN A 451 11.44 -15.71 -8.06
CA GLN A 451 12.32 -16.88 -8.13
C GLN A 451 13.68 -16.64 -7.44
N GLU A 452 14.22 -15.42 -7.54
CA GLU A 452 15.46 -15.01 -6.89
C GLU A 452 15.34 -15.03 -5.36
N SER A 453 14.29 -14.44 -4.80
CA SER A 453 14.01 -14.51 -3.35
C SER A 453 13.71 -15.93 -2.86
N LYS A 454 13.15 -16.80 -3.71
CA LYS A 454 13.01 -18.24 -3.37
C LYS A 454 14.37 -18.91 -3.28
N LEU A 455 15.26 -18.63 -4.22
CA LEU A 455 16.62 -19.17 -4.24
C LEU A 455 17.44 -18.71 -3.03
N GLU A 456 17.43 -17.41 -2.70
CA GLU A 456 18.08 -16.87 -1.51
C GLU A 456 17.54 -17.50 -0.22
N GLY A 457 16.22 -17.66 -0.12
CA GLY A 457 15.58 -18.33 1.01
C GLY A 457 16.02 -19.79 1.16
N LEU A 458 16.09 -20.53 0.06
CA LEU A 458 16.57 -21.92 0.04
C LEU A 458 18.05 -22.02 0.41
N GLN A 459 18.89 -21.12 -0.10
CA GLN A 459 20.31 -21.05 0.24
C GLN A 459 20.52 -20.74 1.73
N SER A 460 19.78 -19.77 2.27
CA SER A 460 19.83 -19.44 3.70
C SER A 460 19.38 -20.64 4.56
N ALA A 461 18.27 -21.29 4.19
CA ALA A 461 17.78 -22.46 4.91
C ALA A 461 18.76 -23.63 4.86
N LEU A 462 19.41 -23.88 3.71
CA LEU A 462 20.47 -24.89 3.58
C LEU A 462 21.67 -24.58 4.46
N ASN A 463 22.09 -23.32 4.52
CA ASN A 463 23.20 -22.89 5.38
C ASN A 463 22.85 -23.01 6.86
N ASP A 464 21.62 -22.67 7.27
CA ASP A 464 21.15 -22.82 8.64
C ASP A 464 21.03 -24.29 9.05
N LEU A 465 20.57 -25.17 8.15
CA LEU A 465 20.55 -26.62 8.38
C LEU A 465 21.95 -27.18 8.55
N ARG A 466 22.91 -26.77 7.70
CA ARG A 466 24.32 -27.15 7.84
C ARG A 466 24.91 -26.67 9.17
N GLY A 467 24.62 -25.43 9.56
CA GLY A 467 25.06 -24.87 10.83
C GLY A 467 24.52 -25.64 12.04
N LYS A 468 23.21 -25.93 12.06
CA LYS A 468 22.58 -26.73 13.12
C LYS A 468 23.12 -28.16 13.17
N GLN A 469 23.40 -28.76 12.02
CA GLN A 469 23.99 -30.10 11.96
C GLN A 469 25.38 -30.10 12.61
N ASN A 470 26.22 -29.11 12.29
CA ASN A 470 27.55 -28.97 12.90
C ASN A 470 27.47 -28.74 14.42
N GLU A 471 26.52 -27.94 14.88
CA GLU A 471 26.27 -27.71 16.31
C GLU A 471 25.82 -28.99 17.03
N ILE A 472 24.89 -29.75 16.43
CA ILE A 472 24.46 -31.06 16.94
C ILE A 472 25.65 -32.02 17.03
N ASP A 473 26.52 -32.04 16.01
CA ASP A 473 27.66 -32.94 15.99
C ASP A 473 28.70 -32.54 17.05
N THR A 474 28.88 -31.24 17.29
CA THR A 474 29.73 -30.71 18.37
C THR A 474 29.17 -31.07 19.76
N LEU A 475 27.88 -30.81 19.99
CA LEU A 475 27.21 -31.16 21.25
C LEU A 475 27.22 -32.68 21.50
N LYS A 476 27.10 -33.51 20.46
CA LYS A 476 27.24 -34.97 20.58
C LYS A 476 28.66 -35.37 20.99
N ALA A 477 29.68 -34.72 20.44
CA ALA A 477 31.07 -34.97 20.80
C ALA A 477 31.35 -34.55 22.27
N GLU A 478 30.88 -33.38 22.68
CA GLU A 478 31.00 -32.90 24.06
C GLU A 478 30.27 -33.82 25.05
N LEU A 479 29.05 -34.26 24.71
CA LEU A 479 28.28 -35.18 25.54
C LEU A 479 28.95 -36.57 25.64
N ALA A 480 29.58 -37.05 24.57
CA ALA A 480 30.37 -38.27 24.60
C ALA A 480 31.61 -38.14 25.49
N ALA A 481 32.33 -37.02 25.40
CA ALA A 481 33.49 -36.73 26.25
C ALA A 481 33.11 -36.61 27.73
N ALA A 482 32.03 -35.88 28.04
CA ALA A 482 31.51 -35.73 29.40
C ALA A 482 31.09 -37.08 30.00
N LYS A 483 30.44 -37.96 29.22
CA LYS A 483 30.09 -39.31 29.65
C LYS A 483 31.32 -40.17 29.93
N ALA A 484 32.34 -40.09 29.10
CA ALA A 484 33.59 -40.82 29.31
C ALA A 484 34.31 -40.35 30.59
N GLU A 485 34.29 -39.05 30.86
CA GLU A 485 34.88 -38.49 32.08
C GLU A 485 34.11 -38.91 33.35
N ILE A 486 32.77 -38.92 33.29
CA ILE A 486 31.94 -39.42 34.39
C ILE A 486 32.27 -40.89 34.70
N GLU A 487 32.39 -41.75 33.68
CA GLU A 487 32.74 -43.17 33.89
C GLU A 487 34.17 -43.32 34.45
N ARG A 488 35.13 -42.52 33.98
CA ARG A 488 36.49 -42.49 34.55
C ARG A 488 36.48 -42.14 36.04
N LEU A 489 35.75 -41.10 36.42
CA LEU A 489 35.66 -40.64 37.82
C LEU A 489 34.95 -41.68 38.70
N LYS A 490 33.90 -42.35 38.20
CA LYS A 490 33.24 -43.45 38.92
C LYS A 490 34.20 -44.61 39.21
N LEU A 491 35.02 -45.01 38.24
CA LEU A 491 36.03 -46.06 38.42
C LEU A 491 37.10 -45.65 39.44
N GLN A 492 37.53 -44.38 39.43
CA GLN A 492 38.45 -43.86 40.45
C GLN A 492 37.83 -43.89 41.85
N LEU A 493 36.58 -43.45 41.99
CA LEU A 493 35.83 -43.50 43.25
C LEU A 493 35.73 -44.94 43.80
N GLN A 494 35.31 -45.89 42.96
CA GLN A 494 35.23 -47.30 43.36
C GLN A 494 36.59 -47.84 43.82
N ARG A 495 37.67 -47.42 43.16
CA ARG A 495 39.02 -47.81 43.54
C ARG A 495 39.40 -47.25 44.91
N TYR A 496 39.10 -45.97 45.18
CA TYR A 496 39.34 -45.36 46.48
C TYR A 496 38.52 -46.02 47.59
N GLU A 497 37.25 -46.34 47.33
CA GLU A 497 36.38 -47.06 48.28
C GLU A 497 36.93 -48.45 48.63
N LEU A 498 37.47 -49.18 47.64
CA LEU A 498 38.13 -50.47 47.84
C LEU A 498 39.43 -50.33 48.67
N GLU A 499 40.25 -49.32 48.36
CA GLU A 499 41.48 -49.04 49.11
C GLU A 499 41.16 -48.64 50.56
N GLU A 500 40.15 -47.81 50.80
CA GLU A 500 39.71 -47.42 52.14
C GLU A 500 39.18 -48.62 52.95
N ASN A 501 38.32 -49.45 52.35
CA ASN A 501 37.80 -50.66 53.00
C ASN A 501 38.92 -51.66 53.33
N TYR A 502 39.92 -51.80 52.46
CA TYR A 502 41.10 -52.63 52.73
C TYR A 502 41.93 -52.12 53.91
N GLN A 503 42.12 -50.80 54.02
CA GLN A 503 42.81 -50.19 55.16
C GLN A 503 42.02 -50.34 56.46
N ARG A 504 40.69 -50.17 56.43
CA ARG A 504 39.82 -50.39 57.60
C ARG A 504 39.80 -51.84 58.08
N GLY A 505 39.92 -52.82 57.17
CA GLY A 505 39.99 -54.24 57.53
C GLY A 505 41.35 -54.71 58.08
N LYS A 506 42.38 -53.85 58.02
CA LYS A 506 43.73 -54.13 58.56
C LYS A 506 44.00 -53.51 59.93
N MET A 507 43.17 -52.57 60.38
CA MET A 507 43.11 -52.09 61.77
C MET A 507 42.19 -52.99 62.58
#